data_AF-A0A925IPR5-F1
#
_entry.id   AF-A0A925IPR5-F1
#
_cell.length_a   1.000
_cell.length_b   1.000
_cell.length_c   1.000
_cell.angle_alpha   90.00
_cell.angle_beta   90.00
_cell.angle_gamma   90.00
#
_symmetry.space_group_name_H-M   'P 1'
#
loop_
_entity.id
_entity.type
_entity.pdbx_description
1 polymer ?
#
loop_
_entity_poly.entity_id
_entity_poly.type
_entity_poly.pdbx_seq_one_letter_code
_entity_poly.pdbx_strand_id
1 'polypeptide(L)'
;MRLRLQENTASRLVINLQLQWAWVYWLISILLLIGACGAIFFLARATEFTCTRSSGVGQCQLQETIGFWSERKVVPLDALVSANIQTDRIKTISENDLVISGSGHTLIPHFMAADVNTKLIYANQFNIFKRTPAQLTLTIQEDLRWLGFGLGLLLALGSFLCFRSLRTIVLELDAASGKLLLQTQPVLGKSQRESFDLEEIKTVDVSSVEFDSGKYDVYLRFKDDQRARVAGPFISANARQVRAYVLTFLQEGGREVIL
;
A
#
# COMPACT_ATOMS: atom_id res chain seq x y z
N MET A 1 -10.17 18.87 -8.34
CA MET A 1 -10.03 19.60 -7.05
C MET A 1 -11.34 20.28 -6.69
N ARG A 2 -11.68 20.38 -5.40
CA ARG A 2 -12.82 21.10 -4.84
C ARG A 2 -12.34 22.45 -4.33
N LEU A 3 -13.05 23.50 -4.71
CA LEU A 3 -12.81 24.86 -4.25
C LEU A 3 -13.63 25.13 -2.99
N ARG A 4 -13.02 25.73 -1.97
CA ARG A 4 -13.68 26.28 -0.79
C ARG A 4 -13.16 27.70 -0.58
N LEU A 5 -14.06 28.67 -0.73
CA LEU A 5 -13.81 30.05 -0.36
C LEU A 5 -13.82 30.13 1.18
N GLN A 6 -12.73 30.60 1.79
CA GLN A 6 -12.65 30.77 3.25
C GLN A 6 -12.93 32.21 3.65
N GLU A 7 -12.37 33.16 2.91
CA GLU A 7 -12.51 34.59 3.15
C GLU A 7 -12.57 35.29 1.79
N ASN A 8 -13.50 36.25 1.64
CA ASN A 8 -13.66 37.05 0.44
C ASN A 8 -14.06 38.45 0.88
N THR A 9 -13.06 39.25 1.22
CA THR A 9 -13.22 40.66 1.58
C THR A 9 -12.46 41.53 0.60
N ALA A 10 -12.75 42.83 0.65
CA ALA A 10 -12.04 43.85 -0.09
C ALA A 10 -10.51 43.73 0.07
N SER A 11 -10.02 43.55 1.30
CA SER A 11 -8.58 43.50 1.56
C SER A 11 -7.97 42.11 1.40
N ARG A 12 -8.75 41.03 1.46
CA ARG A 12 -8.20 39.67 1.56
C ARG A 12 -9.10 38.62 0.91
N LEU A 13 -8.49 37.79 0.07
CA LEU A 13 -9.14 36.64 -0.57
C LEU A 13 -8.37 35.36 -0.23
N VAL A 14 -9.02 34.42 0.46
CA VAL A 14 -8.44 33.12 0.83
C VAL A 14 -9.23 31.99 0.20
N ILE A 15 -8.58 31.27 -0.72
CA ILE A 15 -9.14 30.13 -1.45
C ILE A 15 -8.41 28.87 -0.99
N ASN A 16 -9.17 27.92 -0.44
CA ASN A 16 -8.67 26.60 -0.10
C ASN A 16 -9.05 25.59 -1.19
N LEU A 17 -8.03 24.99 -1.80
CA LEU A 17 -8.12 24.07 -2.92
C LEU A 17 -7.76 22.68 -2.40
N GLN A 18 -8.77 21.82 -2.28
CA GLN A 18 -8.62 20.44 -1.81
C GLN A 18 -8.80 19.45 -2.95
N LEU A 19 -8.20 18.27 -2.85
CA LEU A 19 -8.48 17.19 -3.80
C LEU A 19 -9.94 16.73 -3.61
N GLN A 20 -10.77 16.83 -4.65
CA GLN A 20 -12.22 16.53 -4.55
C GLN A 20 -12.48 15.07 -4.16
N TRP A 21 -11.55 14.19 -4.53
CA TRP A 21 -11.59 12.75 -4.28
C TRP A 21 -10.64 12.34 -3.15
N ALA A 22 -10.24 13.27 -2.26
CA ALA A 22 -9.32 12.99 -1.16
C ALA A 22 -9.77 11.79 -0.32
N TRP A 23 -11.08 11.66 -0.08
CA TRP A 23 -11.66 10.53 0.64
C TRP A 23 -11.48 9.20 -0.09
N VAL A 24 -11.55 9.19 -1.43
CA VAL A 24 -11.32 7.97 -2.25
C VAL A 24 -9.86 7.54 -2.16
N TYR A 25 -8.92 8.48 -2.32
CA TYR A 25 -7.49 8.19 -2.15
C TYR A 25 -7.17 7.68 -0.74
N TRP A 26 -7.82 8.24 0.28
CA TRP A 26 -7.69 7.78 1.66
C TRP A 26 -8.25 6.36 1.86
N LEU A 27 -9.45 6.06 1.34
CA LEU A 27 -10.03 4.71 1.40
C LEU A 27 -9.17 3.68 0.64
N ILE A 28 -8.69 4.02 -0.55
CA ILE A 28 -7.80 3.16 -1.33
C ILE A 28 -6.50 2.92 -0.55
N SER A 29 -5.92 3.95 0.07
CA SER A 29 -4.72 3.82 0.90
C SER A 29 -4.93 2.85 2.06
N ILE A 30 -6.05 2.95 2.78
CA ILE A 30 -6.39 2.02 3.87
C ILE A 30 -6.60 0.59 3.35
N LEU A 31 -7.35 0.44 2.25
CA LEU A 31 -7.60 -0.87 1.65
C LEU A 31 -6.30 -1.55 1.23
N LEU A 32 -5.38 -0.81 0.61
CA LEU A 32 -4.05 -1.30 0.24
C LEU A 32 -3.23 -1.70 1.47
N LEU A 33 -3.31 -0.94 2.57
CA LEU A 33 -2.59 -1.27 3.80
C LEU A 33 -3.14 -2.53 4.48
N ILE A 34 -4.48 -2.68 4.52
CA ILE A 34 -5.12 -3.92 4.99
C ILE A 34 -4.71 -5.09 4.11
N GLY A 35 -4.72 -4.91 2.79
CA GLY A 35 -4.24 -5.90 1.83
C GLY A 35 -2.77 -6.27 2.06
N ALA A 36 -1.90 -5.30 2.38
CA ALA A 36 -0.50 -5.54 2.69
C ALA A 36 -0.34 -6.43 3.93
N CYS A 37 -1.04 -6.09 5.03
CA CYS A 37 -1.05 -6.90 6.24
C CYS A 37 -1.61 -8.31 5.99
N GLY A 38 -2.70 -8.41 5.21
CA GLY A 38 -3.28 -9.68 4.82
C GLY A 38 -2.32 -10.55 4.00
N ALA A 39 -1.65 -9.97 3.00
CA ALA A 39 -0.66 -10.69 2.19
C ALA A 39 0.48 -11.25 3.06
N ILE A 40 1.00 -10.46 4.00
CA ILE A 40 2.03 -10.94 4.93
C ILE A 40 1.48 -12.06 5.81
N PHE A 41 0.30 -11.87 6.40
CA PHE A 41 -0.27 -12.86 7.33
C PHE A 41 -0.62 -14.20 6.66
N PHE A 42 -1.21 -14.16 5.47
CA PHE A 42 -1.69 -15.37 4.80
C PHE A 42 -0.63 -16.03 3.93
N LEU A 43 0.24 -15.25 3.27
CA LEU A 43 1.18 -15.77 2.27
C LEU A 43 2.62 -15.83 2.75
N ALA A 44 3.02 -15.03 3.75
CA ALA A 44 4.40 -15.07 4.24
C ALA A 44 4.59 -16.25 5.20
N ARG A 45 4.47 -17.47 4.66
CA ARG A 45 4.61 -18.72 5.41
C ARG A 45 5.87 -19.47 5.02
N ALA A 46 6.45 -20.16 5.99
CA ALA A 46 7.50 -21.13 5.75
C ALA A 46 7.23 -22.37 6.59
N THR A 47 7.34 -23.54 5.97
CA THR A 47 7.13 -24.84 6.61
C THR A 47 8.39 -25.65 6.41
N GLU A 48 9.04 -26.03 7.50
CA GLU A 48 10.23 -26.87 7.50
C GLU A 48 9.93 -28.13 8.32
N PHE A 49 10.06 -29.28 7.68
CA PHE A 49 9.96 -30.59 8.30
C PHE A 49 11.31 -31.29 8.22
N THR A 50 11.94 -31.45 9.37
CA THR A 50 13.29 -32.01 9.49
C THR A 50 13.31 -33.21 10.43
N CYS A 51 13.74 -34.36 9.95
CA CYS A 51 14.00 -35.55 10.77
C CYS A 51 15.50 -35.84 10.81
N THR A 52 16.02 -36.14 12.00
CA THR A 52 17.43 -36.46 12.23
C THR A 52 17.56 -37.76 13.02
N ARG A 53 18.64 -38.50 12.79
CA ARG A 53 19.03 -39.69 13.56
C ARG A 53 20.38 -39.44 14.20
N SER A 54 20.44 -39.53 15.52
CA SER A 54 21.69 -39.48 16.28
C SER A 54 21.75 -40.70 17.19
N SER A 55 22.77 -41.54 17.00
CA SER A 55 23.07 -42.67 17.89
C SER A 55 21.89 -43.63 18.15
N GLY A 56 21.10 -43.94 17.11
CA GLY A 56 19.99 -44.90 17.20
C GLY A 56 18.66 -44.31 17.66
N VAL A 57 18.64 -43.07 18.15
CA VAL A 57 17.41 -42.32 18.47
C VAL A 57 17.18 -41.27 17.38
N GLY A 58 15.97 -41.22 16.85
CA GLY A 58 15.58 -40.23 15.84
C GLY A 58 14.55 -39.25 16.36
N GLN A 59 14.59 -38.01 15.87
CA GLN A 59 13.60 -36.98 16.17
C GLN A 59 13.17 -36.31 14.88
N CYS A 60 11.88 -36.00 14.77
CA CYS A 60 11.33 -35.17 13.72
C CYS A 60 10.82 -33.86 14.31
N GLN A 61 11.09 -32.78 13.60
CA GLN A 61 10.71 -31.44 13.93
C GLN A 61 9.88 -30.88 12.78
N LEU A 62 8.69 -30.39 13.11
CA LEU A 62 7.90 -29.54 12.25
C LEU A 62 8.02 -28.10 12.76
N GLN A 63 8.57 -27.23 11.94
CA GLN A 63 8.66 -25.80 12.21
C GLN A 63 7.81 -25.07 11.18
N GLU A 64 6.79 -24.36 11.67
CA GLU A 64 5.92 -23.53 10.85
C GLU A 64 6.15 -22.08 11.24
N THR A 65 6.32 -21.23 10.23
CA THR A 65 6.48 -19.79 10.39
C THR A 65 5.35 -19.12 9.62
N ILE A 66 4.63 -18.22 10.27
CA ILE A 66 3.53 -17.45 9.69
C ILE A 66 3.80 -15.98 9.99
N GLY A 67 4.12 -15.19 8.96
CA GLY A 67 4.56 -13.81 9.12
C GLY A 67 5.79 -13.72 10.03
N PHE A 68 5.58 -13.21 11.24
CA PHE A 68 6.61 -13.05 12.27
C PHE A 68 6.51 -14.07 13.41
N TRP A 69 5.49 -14.94 13.41
CA TRP A 69 5.33 -15.98 14.42
C TRP A 69 5.93 -17.29 13.95
N SER A 70 6.52 -18.05 14.87
CA SER A 70 7.02 -19.39 14.59
C SER A 70 6.56 -20.37 15.66
N GLU A 71 6.03 -21.50 15.22
CA GLU A 71 5.67 -22.63 16.05
C GLU A 71 6.60 -23.81 15.72
N ARG A 72 7.03 -24.52 16.75
CA ARG A 72 7.94 -25.67 16.63
C ARG A 72 7.34 -26.85 17.38
N LYS A 73 7.08 -27.94 16.67
CA LYS A 73 6.61 -29.20 17.22
C LYS A 73 7.67 -30.28 17.01
N VAL A 74 8.08 -30.93 18.08
CA VAL A 74 9.08 -32.01 18.06
C VAL A 74 8.41 -33.32 18.46
N VAL A 75 8.63 -34.37 17.68
CA VAL A 75 8.06 -35.70 17.89
C VAL A 75 9.16 -36.73 17.66
N PRO A 76 9.27 -37.77 18.50
CA PRO A 76 10.29 -38.79 18.31
C PRO A 76 9.96 -39.63 17.06
N LEU A 77 11.01 -40.03 16.32
CA LEU A 77 10.85 -40.65 15.00
C LEU A 77 10.17 -42.03 15.08
N ASP A 78 10.36 -42.75 16.18
CA ASP A 78 9.74 -44.05 16.47
C ASP A 78 8.22 -43.96 16.62
N ALA A 79 7.70 -42.84 17.15
CA ALA A 79 6.27 -42.58 17.27
C ALA A 79 5.58 -42.32 15.92
N LEU A 80 6.34 -42.11 14.83
CA LEU A 80 5.82 -41.92 13.48
C LEU A 80 5.99 -43.22 12.67
N VAL A 81 4.89 -43.71 12.10
CA VAL A 81 4.84 -45.01 11.39
C VAL A 81 4.95 -44.80 9.89
N SER A 82 4.14 -43.90 9.33
CA SER A 82 4.08 -43.64 7.90
C SER A 82 3.66 -42.21 7.58
N ALA A 83 3.95 -41.79 6.35
CA ALA A 83 3.40 -40.59 5.75
C ALA A 83 2.50 -40.97 4.58
N ASN A 84 1.33 -40.34 4.50
CA ASN A 84 0.40 -40.50 3.39
C ASN A 84 -0.34 -39.18 3.12
N ILE A 85 -0.95 -39.07 1.94
CA ILE A 85 -1.89 -37.98 1.67
C ILE A 85 -3.27 -38.37 2.19
N GLN A 86 -3.88 -37.47 2.95
CA GLN A 86 -5.26 -37.63 3.36
C GLN A 86 -6.19 -37.30 2.18
N THR A 87 -6.93 -38.30 1.71
CA THR A 87 -7.92 -38.15 0.63
C THR A 87 -9.29 -37.73 1.12
N ASP A 88 -9.59 -37.92 2.41
CA ASP A 88 -10.89 -37.55 2.99
C ASP A 88 -10.79 -36.30 3.86
N ARG A 89 -11.71 -35.36 3.66
CA ARG A 89 -11.78 -34.14 4.47
C ARG A 89 -12.24 -34.47 5.90
N ILE A 90 -11.33 -34.35 6.86
CA ILE A 90 -11.63 -34.41 8.29
C ILE A 90 -11.71 -32.98 8.81
N LYS A 91 -12.50 -32.70 9.86
CA LYS A 91 -12.86 -31.33 10.34
C LYS A 91 -11.73 -30.28 10.38
N THR A 92 -10.47 -30.68 10.50
CA THR A 92 -9.28 -29.81 10.59
C THR A 92 -8.21 -30.10 9.51
N ILE A 93 -8.46 -31.01 8.58
CA ILE A 93 -7.50 -31.48 7.58
C ILE A 93 -8.10 -31.24 6.20
N SER A 94 -7.39 -30.49 5.35
CA SER A 94 -7.83 -30.30 3.97
C SER A 94 -7.72 -31.60 3.20
N GLU A 95 -8.57 -31.74 2.19
CA GLU A 95 -8.35 -32.75 1.16
C GLU A 95 -6.97 -32.51 0.53
N ASN A 96 -6.20 -33.59 0.39
CA ASN A 96 -4.84 -33.59 -0.13
C ASN A 96 -3.75 -33.01 0.79
N ASP A 97 -3.96 -32.99 2.10
CA ASP A 97 -2.88 -32.66 3.03
C ASP A 97 -1.93 -33.85 3.28
N LEU A 98 -0.65 -33.55 3.44
CA LEU A 98 0.34 -34.53 3.87
C LEU A 98 0.13 -34.80 5.36
N VAL A 99 -0.16 -36.06 5.70
CA VAL A 99 -0.33 -36.50 7.09
C VAL A 99 0.76 -37.50 7.41
N ILE A 100 1.54 -37.20 8.45
CA ILE A 100 2.55 -38.09 9.00
C ILE A 100 2.03 -38.58 10.35
N SER A 101 1.66 -39.85 10.43
CA SER A 101 0.97 -40.43 11.57
C SER A 101 1.68 -41.66 12.13
N GLY A 102 1.44 -41.92 13.41
CA GLY A 102 1.88 -43.13 14.09
C GLY A 102 1.25 -43.25 15.47
N SER A 103 1.90 -43.98 16.38
CA SER A 103 1.38 -44.41 17.69
C SER A 103 0.95 -43.25 18.60
N GLY A 104 -0.23 -42.67 18.34
CA GLY A 104 -0.80 -41.55 19.09
C GLY A 104 -0.32 -40.15 18.68
N HIS A 105 0.55 -40.04 17.67
CA HIS A 105 1.08 -38.76 17.20
C HIS A 105 0.76 -38.51 15.72
N THR A 106 0.36 -37.28 15.43
CA THR A 106 0.11 -36.80 14.06
C THR A 106 0.81 -35.46 13.85
N LEU A 107 1.54 -35.38 12.74
CA LEU A 107 2.12 -34.17 12.18
C LEU A 107 1.48 -33.89 10.83
N ILE A 108 1.05 -32.66 10.62
CA ILE A 108 0.38 -32.22 9.39
C ILE A 108 1.13 -30.98 8.91
N PRO A 109 2.24 -31.15 8.18
CA PRO A 109 2.96 -30.01 7.63
C PRO A 109 2.11 -29.30 6.57
N HIS A 110 1.91 -27.99 6.76
CA HIS A 110 1.15 -27.18 5.82
C HIS A 110 2.04 -26.64 4.69
N PHE A 111 2.16 -27.43 3.61
CA PHE A 111 2.77 -27.01 2.34
C PHE A 111 1.69 -26.40 1.45
N MET A 112 1.69 -25.08 1.30
CA MET A 112 0.68 -24.31 0.56
C MET A 112 0.94 -24.31 -0.95
N ALA A 113 2.21 -24.34 -1.39
CA ALA A 113 2.55 -24.33 -2.82
C ALA A 113 2.73 -25.73 -3.41
N ALA A 114 3.00 -26.75 -2.57
CA ALA A 114 3.09 -28.13 -3.01
C ALA A 114 1.73 -28.65 -3.51
N ASP A 115 1.71 -29.11 -4.77
CA ASP A 115 0.57 -29.83 -5.33
C ASP A 115 0.48 -31.27 -4.79
N VAL A 116 -0.56 -32.00 -5.19
CA VAL A 116 -0.78 -33.40 -4.74
C VAL A 116 0.42 -34.29 -5.09
N ASN A 117 0.99 -34.14 -6.28
CA ASN A 117 2.14 -34.95 -6.72
C ASN A 117 3.38 -34.68 -5.87
N THR A 118 3.65 -33.41 -5.57
CA THR A 118 4.75 -32.98 -4.72
C THR A 118 4.57 -33.51 -3.30
N LYS A 119 3.35 -33.44 -2.75
CA LYS A 119 3.03 -34.02 -1.44
C LYS A 119 3.18 -35.55 -1.44
N LEU A 120 2.90 -36.25 -2.54
CA LEU A 120 3.13 -37.70 -2.67
C LEU A 120 4.62 -38.03 -2.66
N ILE A 121 5.42 -37.20 -3.34
CA ILE A 121 6.88 -37.32 -3.33
C ILE A 121 7.41 -37.13 -1.90
N TYR A 122 6.93 -36.12 -1.16
CA TYR A 122 7.28 -35.89 0.24
C TYR A 122 6.89 -37.06 1.15
N ALA A 123 5.69 -37.62 0.99
CA ALA A 123 5.27 -38.82 1.71
C ALA A 123 6.21 -40.00 1.43
N ASN A 124 6.56 -40.22 0.17
CA ASN A 124 7.47 -41.30 -0.23
C ASN A 124 8.88 -41.08 0.32
N GLN A 125 9.40 -39.85 0.27
CA GLN A 125 10.71 -39.51 0.86
C GLN A 125 10.75 -39.82 2.36
N PHE A 126 9.69 -39.49 3.11
CA PHE A 126 9.59 -39.86 4.52
C PHE A 126 9.56 -41.39 4.72
N ASN A 127 8.76 -42.12 3.93
CA ASN A 127 8.66 -43.57 4.05
C ASN A 127 9.99 -44.27 3.69
N ILE A 128 10.72 -43.77 2.69
CA ILE A 128 12.07 -44.24 2.35
C ILE A 128 13.03 -43.94 3.48
N PHE A 129 13.07 -42.69 3.97
CA PHE A 129 13.90 -42.30 5.12
C PHE A 129 13.64 -43.24 6.30
N LYS A 130 12.37 -43.52 6.64
CA LYS A 130 11.97 -44.41 7.73
C LYS A 130 12.52 -45.84 7.56
N ARG A 131 12.55 -46.37 6.34
CA ARG A 131 13.03 -47.73 6.00
C ARG A 131 14.54 -47.84 5.81
N THR A 132 15.25 -46.72 5.67
CA THR A 132 16.71 -46.69 5.41
C THR A 132 17.45 -46.07 6.60
N PRO A 133 17.90 -46.86 7.59
CA PRO A 133 18.59 -46.36 8.78
C PRO A 133 19.89 -45.60 8.49
N ALA A 134 20.54 -45.91 7.36
CA ALA A 134 21.76 -45.25 6.91
C ALA A 134 21.55 -43.78 6.53
N GLN A 135 20.31 -43.36 6.20
CA GLN A 135 20.00 -41.97 5.93
C GLN A 135 19.85 -41.22 7.26
N LEU A 136 20.80 -40.34 7.59
CA LEU A 136 20.82 -39.66 8.89
C LEU A 136 19.86 -38.48 8.98
N THR A 137 19.55 -37.84 7.84
CA THR A 137 18.72 -36.63 7.79
C THR A 137 17.72 -36.65 6.64
N LEU A 138 16.53 -36.11 6.90
CA LEU A 138 15.54 -35.76 5.90
C LEU A 138 15.06 -34.34 6.20
N THR A 139 15.14 -33.46 5.21
CA THR A 139 14.62 -32.09 5.31
C THR A 139 13.70 -31.83 4.13
N ILE A 140 12.46 -31.44 4.42
CA ILE A 140 11.47 -31.00 3.44
C ILE A 140 11.09 -29.59 3.83
N GLN A 141 11.28 -28.63 2.92
CA GLN A 141 11.05 -27.22 3.20
C GLN A 141 10.25 -26.56 2.09
N GLU A 142 9.37 -25.65 2.47
CA GLU A 142 8.69 -24.72 1.59
C GLU A 142 8.76 -23.33 2.20
N ASP A 143 9.26 -22.35 1.46
CA ASP A 143 9.38 -20.97 1.92
C ASP A 143 8.71 -20.01 0.94
N LEU A 144 7.55 -19.49 1.35
CA LEU A 144 6.75 -18.51 0.63
C LEU A 144 6.87 -17.11 1.25
N ARG A 145 7.75 -16.93 2.24
CA ARG A 145 7.93 -15.63 2.92
C ARG A 145 8.27 -14.52 1.94
N TRP A 146 9.13 -14.80 0.97
CA TRP A 146 9.50 -13.81 -0.05
C TRP A 146 8.29 -13.31 -0.86
N LEU A 147 7.32 -14.19 -1.16
CA LEU A 147 6.12 -13.84 -1.90
C LEU A 147 5.19 -12.99 -1.05
N GLY A 148 4.93 -13.41 0.20
CA GLY A 148 4.08 -12.66 1.12
C GLY A 148 4.67 -11.30 1.50
N PHE A 149 5.96 -11.23 1.82
CA PHE A 149 6.64 -9.96 2.09
C PHE A 149 6.76 -9.09 0.84
N GLY A 150 7.04 -9.67 -0.32
CA GLY A 150 7.15 -8.94 -1.58
C GLY A 150 5.83 -8.28 -1.96
N LEU A 151 4.73 -9.03 -1.95
CA LEU A 151 3.39 -8.49 -2.22
C LEU A 151 2.97 -7.50 -1.14
N GLY A 152 3.21 -7.81 0.13
CA GLY A 152 2.93 -6.90 1.24
C GLY A 152 3.65 -5.56 1.11
N LEU A 153 4.94 -5.57 0.78
CA LEU A 153 5.73 -4.37 0.56
C LEU A 153 5.20 -3.56 -0.63
N LEU A 154 4.87 -4.22 -1.75
CA LEU A 154 4.32 -3.54 -2.92
C LEU A 154 2.99 -2.83 -2.60
N LEU A 155 2.10 -3.49 -1.88
CA LEU A 155 0.82 -2.90 -1.45
C LEU A 155 1.03 -1.75 -0.45
N ALA A 156 1.96 -1.89 0.49
CA ALA A 156 2.31 -0.84 1.44
C ALA A 156 2.90 0.40 0.74
N LEU A 157 3.77 0.20 -0.25
CA LEU A 157 4.30 1.28 -1.08
C LEU A 157 3.19 1.98 -1.86
N GLY A 158 2.26 1.22 -2.46
CA GLY A 158 1.08 1.79 -3.11
C GLY A 158 0.24 2.65 -2.16
N SER A 159 -0.02 2.14 -0.95
CA SER A 159 -0.73 2.89 0.10
C SER A 159 -0.01 4.20 0.44
N PHE A 160 1.31 4.15 0.63
CA PHE A 160 2.14 5.32 0.92
C PHE A 160 2.10 6.37 -0.20
N LEU A 161 2.18 5.95 -1.47
CA LEU A 161 2.09 6.85 -2.62
C LEU A 161 0.71 7.51 -2.75
N CYS A 162 -0.37 6.75 -2.53
CA CYS A 162 -1.73 7.29 -2.50
C CYS A 162 -1.88 8.33 -1.39
N PHE A 163 -1.40 8.02 -0.19
CA PHE A 163 -1.45 8.93 0.95
C PHE A 163 -0.62 10.19 0.72
N ARG A 164 0.58 10.07 0.16
CA ARG A 164 1.47 11.20 -0.14
C ARG A 164 0.94 12.10 -1.27
N SER A 165 0.10 11.57 -2.15
CA SER A 165 -0.55 12.35 -3.21
C SER A 165 -1.64 13.29 -2.68
N LEU A 166 -2.07 13.11 -1.44
CA LEU A 166 -2.98 14.04 -0.76
C LEU A 166 -2.23 15.32 -0.39
N ARG A 167 -2.70 16.44 -0.93
CA ARG A 167 -2.21 17.78 -0.63
C ARG A 167 -3.35 18.78 -0.61
N THR A 168 -3.20 19.78 0.23
CA THR A 168 -4.08 20.96 0.29
C THR A 168 -3.29 22.14 -0.22
N ILE A 169 -3.89 22.95 -1.08
CA ILE A 169 -3.28 24.19 -1.57
C ILE A 169 -4.15 25.34 -1.07
N VAL A 170 -3.55 26.28 -0.35
CA VAL A 170 -4.19 27.51 0.10
C VAL A 170 -3.60 28.65 -0.71
N LEU A 171 -4.46 29.37 -1.41
CA LEU A 171 -4.13 30.56 -2.15
C LEU A 171 -4.69 31.75 -1.38
N GLU A 172 -3.83 32.65 -0.93
CA GLU A 172 -4.19 33.85 -0.19
C GLU A 172 -3.70 35.07 -0.96
N LEU A 173 -4.61 36.01 -1.24
CA LEU A 173 -4.30 37.30 -1.81
C LEU A 173 -4.59 38.35 -0.75
N ASP A 174 -3.62 39.20 -0.47
CA ASP A 174 -3.72 40.26 0.53
C ASP A 174 -3.37 41.59 -0.14
N ALA A 175 -4.39 42.41 -0.35
CA ALA A 175 -4.26 43.73 -0.96
C ALA A 175 -3.54 44.72 -0.05
N ALA A 176 -3.60 44.53 1.28
CA ALA A 176 -2.94 45.43 2.22
C ALA A 176 -1.41 45.24 2.21
N SER A 177 -0.95 44.00 2.09
CA SER A 177 0.48 43.70 1.95
C SER A 177 0.97 43.72 0.49
N GLY A 178 0.06 43.80 -0.49
CA GLY A 178 0.39 43.77 -1.91
C GLY A 178 0.89 42.40 -2.39
N LYS A 179 0.57 41.32 -1.67
CA LYS A 179 1.17 39.99 -1.89
C LYS A 179 0.14 38.89 -2.15
N LEU A 180 0.52 37.95 -3.00
CA LEU A 180 -0.10 36.65 -3.17
C LEU A 180 0.76 35.60 -2.49
N LEU A 181 0.17 34.83 -1.60
CA LEU A 181 0.77 33.73 -0.87
C LEU A 181 0.18 32.42 -1.38
N LEU A 182 1.04 31.57 -1.93
CA LEU A 182 0.72 30.22 -2.32
C LEU A 182 1.29 29.25 -1.27
N GLN A 183 0.42 28.64 -0.48
CA GLN A 183 0.82 27.67 0.53
C GLN A 183 0.37 26.27 0.12
N THR A 184 1.34 25.39 -0.14
CA THR A 184 1.08 23.97 -0.39
C THR A 184 1.37 23.18 0.88
N GLN A 185 0.33 22.55 1.43
CA GLN A 185 0.39 21.72 2.63
C GLN A 185 0.18 20.25 2.24
N PRO A 186 1.25 19.47 2.06
CA PRO A 186 1.12 18.03 1.88
C PRO A 186 0.67 17.39 3.20
N VAL A 187 -0.01 16.24 3.13
CA VAL A 187 -0.35 15.48 4.35
C VAL A 187 0.90 14.98 5.08
N LEU A 188 1.97 14.73 4.34
CA LEU A 188 3.27 14.34 4.89
C LEU A 188 4.40 15.18 4.27
N GLY A 189 5.22 15.80 5.10
CA GLY A 189 6.39 16.59 4.67
C GLY A 189 6.30 18.06 5.08
N LYS A 190 7.23 18.87 4.55
CA LYS A 190 7.27 20.30 4.84
C LYS A 190 6.27 21.05 3.95
N SER A 191 5.50 21.93 4.56
CA SER A 191 4.69 22.90 3.83
C SER A 191 5.60 23.81 3.02
N GLN A 192 5.24 24.05 1.77
CA GLN A 192 5.90 25.03 0.92
C GLN A 192 5.08 26.31 0.91
N ARG A 193 5.75 27.45 1.03
CA ARG A 193 5.13 28.77 0.99
C ARG A 193 5.90 29.62 0.00
N GLU A 194 5.22 30.02 -1.05
CA GLU A 194 5.73 30.93 -2.07
C GLU A 194 4.97 32.24 -1.95
N SER A 195 5.69 33.35 -2.13
CA SER A 195 5.13 34.71 -2.06
C SER A 195 5.46 35.41 -3.36
N PHE A 196 4.47 36.06 -3.94
CA PHE A 196 4.58 36.82 -5.18
C PHE A 196 3.98 38.21 -4.97
N ASP A 197 4.53 39.23 -5.60
CA ASP A 197 3.97 40.58 -5.53
C ASP A 197 2.78 40.69 -6.50
N LEU A 198 1.65 41.22 -6.01
CA LEU A 198 0.41 41.31 -6.79
C LEU A 198 0.59 42.17 -8.05
N GLU A 199 1.44 43.19 -7.97
CA GLU A 199 1.74 44.09 -9.09
C GLU A 199 2.47 43.39 -10.24
N GLU A 200 3.19 42.29 -9.97
CA GLU A 200 3.90 41.55 -11.02
C GLU A 200 2.97 40.62 -11.81
N ILE A 201 1.78 40.35 -11.28
CA ILE A 201 0.82 39.43 -11.89
C ILE A 201 0.04 40.17 -12.98
N LYS A 202 0.21 39.70 -14.23
CA LYS A 202 -0.45 40.27 -15.41
C LYS A 202 -1.83 39.67 -15.64
N THR A 203 -1.96 38.35 -15.52
CA THR A 203 -3.22 37.63 -15.72
C THR A 203 -3.19 36.24 -15.09
N VAL A 204 -4.34 35.57 -15.08
CA VAL A 204 -4.50 34.17 -14.69
C VAL A 204 -4.95 33.35 -15.89
N ASP A 205 -4.17 32.32 -16.21
CA ASP A 205 -4.43 31.41 -17.32
C ASP A 205 -4.99 30.08 -16.83
N VAL A 206 -5.79 29.46 -17.68
CA VAL A 206 -6.27 28.09 -17.51
C VAL A 206 -5.82 27.31 -18.73
N SER A 207 -5.00 26.28 -18.53
CA SER A 207 -4.51 25.41 -19.60
C SER A 207 -5.07 24.00 -19.41
N SER A 208 -5.45 23.34 -20.50
CA SER A 208 -5.78 21.92 -20.46
C SER A 208 -4.53 21.09 -20.14
N VAL A 209 -4.69 20.00 -19.40
CA VAL A 209 -3.63 19.03 -19.16
C VAL A 209 -3.40 18.25 -20.45
N GLU A 210 -2.15 18.13 -20.87
CA GLU A 210 -1.70 17.65 -22.19
C GLU A 210 -2.22 16.25 -22.57
N PHE A 211 -2.70 15.46 -21.60
CA PHE A 211 -3.20 14.10 -21.78
C PHE A 211 -4.63 13.87 -21.23
N ASP A 212 -5.34 14.92 -20.83
CA ASP A 212 -6.71 14.80 -20.30
C ASP A 212 -7.52 16.07 -20.60
N SER A 213 -8.31 16.02 -21.69
CA SER A 213 -9.12 17.15 -22.18
C SER A 213 -10.22 17.61 -21.21
N GLY A 214 -10.49 16.84 -20.16
CA GLY A 214 -11.40 17.20 -19.07
C GLY A 214 -10.71 17.89 -17.89
N LYS A 215 -9.37 17.89 -17.85
CA LYS A 215 -8.58 18.42 -16.72
C LYS A 215 -7.81 19.67 -17.10
N TYR A 216 -7.78 20.61 -16.18
CA TYR A 216 -7.21 21.93 -16.37
C TYR A 216 -6.30 22.32 -15.21
N ASP A 217 -5.19 22.95 -15.53
CA ASP A 217 -4.30 23.59 -14.57
C ASP A 217 -4.48 25.10 -14.60
N VAL A 218 -4.33 25.74 -13.44
CA VAL A 218 -4.39 27.19 -13.29
C VAL A 218 -2.97 27.72 -13.11
N TYR A 219 -2.62 28.75 -13.88
CA TYR A 219 -1.31 29.39 -13.85
C TYR A 219 -1.46 30.90 -13.61
N LEU A 220 -0.57 31.48 -12.80
CA LEU A 220 -0.31 32.92 -12.80
C LEU A 220 0.62 33.22 -13.96
N ARG A 221 0.30 34.24 -14.76
CA ARG A 221 1.22 34.81 -15.75
C ARG A 221 1.69 36.16 -15.26
N PHE A 222 3.00 36.33 -15.19
CA PHE A 222 3.66 37.55 -14.73
C PHE A 222 3.88 38.53 -15.89
N LYS A 223 4.24 39.78 -15.57
CA LYS A 223 4.49 40.85 -16.55
C LYS A 223 5.65 40.53 -17.50
N ASP A 224 6.63 39.76 -17.05
CA ASP A 224 7.76 39.26 -17.83
C ASP A 224 7.43 37.98 -18.64
N ASP A 225 6.14 37.63 -18.72
CA ASP A 225 5.59 36.44 -19.37
C ASP A 225 6.05 35.09 -18.75
N GLN A 226 6.70 35.09 -17.58
CA GLN A 226 6.87 33.87 -16.79
C GLN A 226 5.53 33.32 -16.31
N ARG A 227 5.48 32.01 -16.03
CA ARG A 227 4.29 31.33 -15.52
C ARG A 227 4.60 30.54 -14.27
N ALA A 228 3.83 30.76 -13.20
CA ALA A 228 3.84 29.91 -12.02
C ALA A 228 2.55 29.08 -11.97
N ARG A 229 2.68 27.78 -11.72
CA ARG A 229 1.51 26.91 -11.55
C ARG A 229 0.91 27.15 -10.17
N VAL A 230 -0.35 27.55 -10.12
CA VAL A 230 -1.09 27.75 -8.87
C VAL A 230 -1.57 26.41 -8.33
N ALA A 231 -2.31 25.68 -9.15
CA ALA A 231 -2.94 24.44 -8.74
C ALA A 231 -3.45 23.63 -9.94
N GLY A 232 -3.74 22.36 -9.68
CA GLY A 232 -4.43 21.46 -10.58
C GLY A 232 -4.02 19.99 -10.35
N PRO A 233 -4.67 19.05 -11.05
CA PRO A 233 -5.71 19.29 -12.06
C PRO A 233 -7.12 19.54 -11.49
N PHE A 234 -7.86 20.41 -12.18
CA PHE A 234 -9.25 20.78 -11.96
C PHE A 234 -10.17 20.26 -13.06
N ILE A 235 -11.45 20.11 -12.77
CA ILE A 235 -12.49 20.13 -13.82
C ILE A 235 -12.65 21.55 -14.35
N SER A 236 -13.08 21.69 -15.62
CA SER A 236 -13.17 22.99 -16.31
C SER A 236 -13.91 24.08 -15.52
N ALA A 237 -15.06 23.74 -14.92
CA ALA A 237 -15.87 24.67 -14.14
C ALA A 237 -15.08 25.27 -12.96
N ASN A 238 -14.40 24.44 -12.17
CA ASN A 238 -13.63 24.91 -11.01
C ASN A 238 -12.41 25.71 -11.42
N ALA A 239 -11.73 25.34 -12.52
CA ALA A 239 -10.60 26.11 -13.03
C ALA A 239 -11.02 27.53 -13.46
N ARG A 240 -12.15 27.63 -14.17
CA ARG A 240 -12.74 28.92 -14.56
C ARG A 240 -13.16 29.74 -13.34
N GLN A 241 -13.70 29.09 -12.31
CA GLN A 241 -14.11 29.76 -11.08
C GLN A 241 -12.92 30.32 -10.29
N VAL A 242 -11.82 29.55 -10.14
CA VAL A 242 -10.57 30.06 -9.56
C VAL A 242 -10.06 31.27 -10.34
N ARG A 243 -10.00 31.15 -11.67
CA ARG A 243 -9.58 32.24 -12.55
C ARG A 243 -10.44 33.49 -12.35
N ALA A 244 -11.77 33.32 -12.27
CA ALA A 244 -12.68 34.43 -12.05
C ALA A 244 -12.42 35.13 -10.71
N TYR A 245 -12.38 34.39 -9.59
CA TYR A 245 -12.12 34.98 -8.27
C TYR A 245 -10.81 35.78 -8.23
N VAL A 246 -9.73 35.21 -8.78
CA VAL A 246 -8.42 35.88 -8.76
C VAL A 246 -8.41 37.09 -9.69
N LEU A 247 -8.95 36.99 -10.91
CA LEU A 247 -8.99 38.13 -11.84
C LEU A 247 -9.85 39.28 -11.31
N THR A 248 -11.01 38.99 -10.73
CA THR A 248 -11.88 40.01 -10.15
C THR A 248 -11.16 40.74 -9.02
N PHE A 249 -10.50 40.01 -8.11
CA PHE A 249 -9.72 40.61 -7.03
C PHE A 249 -8.59 41.52 -7.55
N LEU A 250 -7.87 41.09 -8.59
CA LEU A 250 -6.79 41.86 -9.21
C LEU A 250 -7.28 43.13 -9.94
N GLN A 251 -8.43 43.06 -10.62
CA GLN A 251 -8.96 44.17 -11.42
C GLN A 251 -9.69 45.22 -10.56
N GLU A 252 -10.39 44.77 -9.52
CA GLU A 252 -11.21 45.66 -8.70
C GLU A 252 -10.42 46.34 -7.57
N GLY A 253 -9.11 46.06 -7.46
CA GLY A 253 -8.24 46.64 -6.44
C GLY A 253 -8.69 46.28 -5.03
N GLY A 254 -9.28 45.08 -4.87
CA GLY A 254 -9.85 44.68 -3.60
C GLY A 254 -11.16 45.39 -3.25
N ARG A 255 -12.11 45.52 -4.17
CA ARG A 255 -13.52 45.77 -3.79
C ARG A 255 -14.22 44.42 -3.56
N GLU A 256 -15.26 44.43 -2.73
CA GLU A 256 -15.96 43.22 -2.31
C GLU A 256 -16.52 42.46 -3.53
N VAL A 257 -16.05 41.22 -3.74
CA VAL A 257 -16.45 40.41 -4.90
C VAL A 257 -17.86 39.86 -4.67
N ILE A 258 -18.86 40.51 -5.28
CA ILE A 258 -20.25 40.02 -5.31
C ILE A 258 -20.39 39.10 -6.54
N LEU A 259 -20.50 37.79 -6.30
CA LEU A 259 -20.72 36.76 -7.33
C LEU A 259 -22.04 36.03 -7.13
#